data_AF-A0A2E6MQZ1-F1
#
_entry.id   AF-A0A2E6MQZ1-F1
#
_cell.length_a   1.000
_cell.length_b   1.000
_cell.length_c   1.000
_cell.angle_alpha   90.00
_cell.angle_beta   90.00
_cell.angle_gamma   90.00
#
_symmetry.space_group_name_H-M   'P 1'
#
loop_
_entity.id
_entity.type
_entity.pdbx_description
1 polymer ?
#
loop_
_entity_poly.entity_id
_entity_poly.type
_entity_poly.pdbx_seq_one_letter_code
_entity_poly.pdbx_strand_id
1 'polypeptide(L)'
;DKDLTKAVVGEAQKYPGEEKKVVDFYKNNPQMMENLKGIAFEDKVMNFVLNLCTKKIKKCTFDELFKSDKLSQEKDKIRKDSNLKKGKQNE
;
A
#
# COMPACT_ATOMS: atom_id res chain seq x y z
N ASP A 1 -4.43 1.38 -21.42
CA ASP A 1 -4.78 -0.06 -21.37
C ASP A 1 -3.77 -0.93 -20.63
N LYS A 2 -2.48 -0.95 -20.98
CA LYS A 2 -1.47 -1.79 -20.28
C LYS A 2 -1.43 -1.61 -18.75
N ASP A 3 -1.53 -0.37 -18.27
CA ASP A 3 -1.55 -0.05 -16.83
C ASP A 3 -2.81 -0.60 -16.13
N LEU A 4 -3.96 -0.56 -16.81
CA LEU A 4 -5.23 -1.06 -16.31
C LEU A 4 -5.23 -2.60 -16.24
N THR A 5 -4.70 -3.26 -17.29
CA THR A 5 -4.52 -4.72 -17.28
C THR A 5 -3.59 -5.15 -16.16
N LYS A 6 -2.51 -4.41 -15.90
CA LYS A 6 -1.62 -4.66 -14.75
C LYS A 6 -2.35 -4.51 -13.42
N ALA A 7 -3.18 -3.47 -13.27
CA ALA A 7 -3.93 -3.25 -12.03
C ALA A 7 -4.93 -4.39 -11.78
N VAL A 8 -5.67 -4.83 -12.81
CA VAL A 8 -6.62 -5.95 -12.70
C VAL A 8 -5.90 -7.27 -12.38
N VAL A 9 -4.75 -7.54 -13.01
CA VAL A 9 -3.94 -8.72 -12.72
C VAL A 9 -3.38 -8.68 -11.30
N GLY A 10 -2.91 -7.51 -10.85
CA GLY A 10 -2.44 -7.34 -9.47
C GLY A 10 -3.55 -7.57 -8.44
N GLU A 11 -4.79 -7.19 -8.75
CA GLU A 11 -5.92 -7.46 -7.88
C GLU A 11 -6.33 -8.93 -7.90
N ALA A 12 -6.32 -9.58 -9.07
CA ALA A 12 -6.57 -11.01 -9.20
C ALA A 12 -5.56 -11.86 -8.41
N GLN A 13 -4.28 -11.45 -8.38
CA GLN A 13 -3.22 -12.11 -7.60
C GLN A 13 -3.48 -12.12 -6.09
N LYS A 14 -4.29 -11.18 -5.56
CA LYS A 14 -4.68 -11.17 -4.14
C LYS A 14 -5.71 -12.25 -3.80
N TYR A 15 -6.34 -12.87 -4.81
CA TYR A 15 -7.40 -13.85 -4.65
C TYR A 15 -7.10 -15.16 -5.41
N PRO A 16 -6.19 -16.01 -4.89
CA PRO A 16 -5.83 -17.28 -5.52
C PRO A 16 -7.05 -18.21 -5.66
N GLY A 17 -7.24 -18.80 -6.84
CA GLY A 17 -8.35 -19.71 -7.13
C GLY A 17 -9.64 -19.05 -7.61
N GLU A 18 -9.76 -17.71 -7.50
CA GLU A 18 -10.92 -16.94 -7.96
C GLU A 18 -10.55 -15.87 -9.00
N GLU A 19 -9.35 -15.95 -9.55
CA GLU A 19 -8.77 -14.96 -10.47
C GLU A 19 -9.69 -14.65 -11.66
N LYS A 20 -10.33 -15.68 -12.24
CA LYS A 20 -11.25 -15.52 -13.37
C LYS A 20 -12.49 -14.71 -12.98
N LYS A 21 -13.06 -14.95 -11.78
CA LYS A 21 -14.21 -14.18 -11.28
C LYS A 21 -13.82 -12.71 -11.03
N VAL A 22 -12.62 -12.45 -10.54
CA VAL A 22 -12.12 -11.08 -10.34
C VAL A 22 -12.00 -10.34 -11.67
N VAL A 23 -11.40 -10.97 -12.68
CA VAL A 23 -11.28 -10.37 -14.02
C VAL A 23 -12.66 -10.11 -14.64
N ASP A 24 -13.57 -11.08 -14.56
CA ASP A 24 -14.92 -10.94 -15.11
C ASP A 24 -15.74 -9.88 -14.34
N PHE A 25 -15.55 -9.77 -13.01
CA PHE A 25 -16.17 -8.74 -12.19
C PHE A 25 -15.75 -7.33 -12.64
N TYR A 26 -14.47 -7.07 -12.86
CA TYR A 26 -14.02 -5.75 -13.33
C TYR A 26 -14.44 -5.48 -14.78
N LYS A 27 -14.45 -6.49 -15.65
CA LYS A 27 -14.96 -6.34 -17.03
C LYS A 27 -16.44 -5.97 -17.09
N ASN A 28 -17.25 -6.57 -16.23
CA ASN A 28 -18.70 -6.36 -16.22
C ASN A 28 -19.13 -5.12 -15.42
N ASN A 29 -18.22 -4.52 -14.63
CA ASN A 29 -18.50 -3.35 -13.81
C ASN A 29 -17.60 -2.17 -14.19
N PRO A 30 -18.01 -1.32 -15.16
CA PRO A 30 -17.23 -0.17 -15.61
C PRO A 30 -16.86 0.80 -14.48
N GLN A 31 -17.76 1.00 -13.51
CA GLN A 31 -17.51 1.86 -12.36
C GLN A 31 -16.37 1.36 -11.47
N MET A 32 -16.27 0.04 -11.28
CA MET A 32 -15.17 -0.56 -10.51
C MET A 32 -13.85 -0.49 -11.28
N MET A 33 -13.92 -0.65 -12.60
CA MET A 33 -12.75 -0.44 -13.47
C MET A 33 -12.24 1.00 -13.40
N GLU A 34 -13.14 1.98 -13.34
CA GLU A 34 -12.78 3.39 -13.23
C GLU A 34 -12.21 3.75 -11.86
N ASN A 35 -12.70 3.14 -10.78
CA ASN A 35 -12.09 3.26 -9.45
C ASN A 35 -10.65 2.72 -9.46
N LEU A 36 -10.44 1.51 -9.99
CA LEU A 36 -9.12 0.88 -10.11
C LEU A 36 -8.16 1.74 -10.95
N LYS A 37 -8.68 2.35 -12.02
CA LYS A 37 -7.95 3.32 -12.83
C LYS A 37 -7.58 4.57 -12.04
N GLY A 38 -8.48 5.08 -11.20
CA GLY A 38 -8.23 6.23 -10.32
C GLY A 38 -7.07 5.97 -9.36
N ILE A 39 -7.09 4.82 -8.67
CA ILE A 39 -6.02 4.40 -7.75
C ILE A 39 -4.68 4.28 -8.50
N ALA A 40 -4.66 3.58 -9.64
CA ALA A 40 -3.43 3.42 -10.42
C ALA A 40 -2.91 4.76 -10.96
N PHE A 41 -3.81 5.70 -11.28
CA PHE A 41 -3.44 7.03 -11.75
C PHE A 41 -2.87 7.90 -10.62
N GLU A 42 -3.42 7.81 -9.40
CA GLU A 42 -2.91 8.50 -8.22
C GLU A 42 -1.44 8.14 -7.96
N ASP A 43 -1.13 6.84 -7.90
CA ASP A 43 0.25 6.36 -7.71
C ASP A 43 1.19 6.90 -8.80
N LYS A 44 0.72 6.95 -10.04
CA LYS A 44 1.50 7.45 -11.17
C LYS A 44 1.78 8.95 -11.05
N VAL A 45 0.77 9.73 -10.69
CA VAL A 45 0.90 11.18 -10.48
C VAL A 45 1.83 11.47 -9.29
N MET A 46 1.68 10.74 -8.18
CA MET A 46 2.56 10.87 -7.02
C MET A 46 4.02 10.56 -7.39
N ASN A 47 4.26 9.46 -8.10
CA ASN A 47 5.60 9.11 -8.58
C ASN A 47 6.18 10.17 -9.52
N PHE A 48 5.36 10.74 -10.40
CA PHE A 48 5.78 11.83 -11.29
C PHE A 48 6.23 13.05 -10.48
N VAL A 49 5.41 13.51 -9.52
CA VAL A 49 5.74 14.64 -8.64
C VAL A 49 7.01 14.36 -7.83
N LEU A 50 7.12 13.18 -7.23
CA LEU A 50 8.30 12.77 -6.46
C LEU A 50 9.59 12.77 -7.28
N ASN A 51 9.50 12.46 -8.57
CA ASN A 51 10.66 12.46 -9.46
C ASN A 51 11.06 13.86 -9.94
N LEU A 52 10.14 14.81 -9.98
CA LEU A 52 10.46 16.22 -10.25
C LEU A 52 11.06 16.93 -9.03
N CYS A 53 10.74 16.48 -7.83
CA CYS A 53 11.20 17.10 -6.59
C CYS A 53 12.64 16.71 -6.21
N THR A 54 13.38 17.65 -5.63
CA THR A 54 14.69 17.37 -5.03
C THR A 54 14.52 16.62 -3.71
N LYS A 55 14.91 15.34 -3.70
CA LYS A 55 14.79 14.46 -2.53
C LYS A 55 15.94 14.76 -1.54
N LYS A 56 15.61 15.11 -0.29
CA LYS A 56 16.59 15.29 0.79
C LYS A 56 16.48 14.14 1.79
N ILE A 57 17.56 13.41 1.99
CA ILE A 57 17.61 12.29 2.95
C ILE A 57 18.01 12.84 4.32
N LYS A 58 17.11 12.73 5.30
CA LYS A 58 17.38 13.07 6.70
C LYS A 58 17.41 11.76 7.51
N LYS A 59 18.58 11.41 8.06
CA LYS A 59 18.68 10.31 9.03
C LYS A 59 17.94 10.72 10.31
N CYS A 60 17.07 9.86 10.80
CA CYS A 60 16.37 10.03 12.07
C CYS A 60 16.29 8.67 12.78
N THR A 61 16.17 8.71 14.11
CA THR A 61 15.95 7.54 14.94
C THR A 61 14.46 7.15 14.98
N PHE A 62 14.17 5.91 15.37
CA PHE A 62 12.77 5.45 15.53
C PHE A 62 12.00 6.38 16.47
N ASP A 63 12.59 6.73 17.63
CA ASP A 63 11.93 7.61 18.58
C ASP A 63 11.61 8.98 17.97
N GLU A 64 12.50 9.55 17.15
CA GLU A 64 12.33 10.83 16.46
C GLU A 64 11.26 10.82 15.37
N LEU A 65 11.17 9.73 14.60
CA LEU A 65 10.17 9.58 13.54
C LEU A 65 8.74 9.65 14.11
N PHE A 66 8.54 9.13 15.32
CA PHE A 66 7.24 9.06 16.00
C PHE A 66 7.05 10.16 17.07
N LYS A 67 7.83 11.25 17.04
CA LYS A 67 7.68 12.35 18.03
C LYS A 67 6.42 13.20 17.84
N SER A 68 5.83 13.23 16.64
CA SER A 68 4.67 14.10 16.37
C SER A 68 3.38 13.57 17.01
N ASP A 69 2.47 14.47 17.38
CA ASP A 69 1.20 14.12 18.07
C ASP A 69 0.32 13.12 17.32
N LYS A 70 0.44 13.08 15.98
CA LYS A 70 -0.30 12.14 15.13
C LYS A 70 0.31 10.74 15.13
N LEU A 71 1.64 10.63 15.25
CA LEU A 71 2.37 9.37 15.20
C LEU A 71 2.67 8.80 16.60
N SER A 72 2.61 9.61 17.65
CA SER A 72 2.88 9.17 19.03
C SER A 72 1.97 8.02 19.46
N GLN A 73 0.69 8.05 19.08
CA GLN A 73 -0.28 7.00 19.37
C GLN A 73 0.02 5.68 18.67
N GLU A 74 0.69 5.72 17.51
CA GLU A 74 1.06 4.53 16.74
C GLU A 74 2.34 3.89 17.28
N LYS A 75 3.22 4.70 17.88
CA LYS A 75 4.48 4.27 18.51
C LYS A 75 4.26 3.14 19.53
N ASP A 76 3.24 3.29 20.37
CA ASP A 76 2.95 2.34 21.45
C ASP A 76 2.34 1.04 20.91
N LYS A 77 1.53 1.12 19.84
CA LYS A 77 0.96 -0.05 19.16
C LYS A 77 2.06 -0.89 18.51
N ILE A 78 2.97 -0.25 17.79
CA ILE A 78 4.08 -0.92 17.09
C ILE A 78 5.05 -1.57 18.09
N ARG A 79 5.39 -0.89 19.20
CA ARG A 79 6.22 -1.46 20.26
C ARG A 79 5.60 -2.71 20.89
N LYS A 80 4.28 -2.69 21.12
CA LYS A 80 3.55 -3.83 21.71
C LYS A 80 3.54 -5.05 20.79
N ASP A 81 3.27 -4.87 19.49
CA ASP A 81 3.29 -5.95 18.49
C ASP A 81 4.68 -6.56 18.29
N SER A 82 5.74 -5.73 18.34
CA SER A 82 7.12 -6.22 18.22
C SER A 82 7.57 -7.09 19.40
N ASN A 83 7.07 -6.81 20.61
CA ASN A 83 7.31 -7.64 21.80
C ASN A 83 6.50 -8.95 21.78
N LEU A 84 5.26 -8.91 21.26
CA LEU A 84 4.42 -10.10 21.07
C LEU A 84 5.01 -11.09 20.05
N LYS A 85 5.65 -10.59 18.99
CA LYS A 85 6.36 -11.45 18.01
C LYS A 85 7.62 -12.11 18.58
N LYS A 86 8.36 -11.44 19.46
CA LYS A 86 9.55 -12.03 20.13
C LYS A 86 9.21 -13.11 21.15
N GLY A 87 8.05 -13.03 21.80
CA GLY A 87 7.59 -14.06 22.74
C GLY A 87 7.24 -15.40 22.07
N LYS A 88 6.81 -15.39 20.81
CA LYS A 88 6.39 -16.60 20.05
C LYS A 88 7.51 -17.33 19.31
N GLN A 89 8.75 -16.83 19.33
CA GLN A 89 9.90 -17.48 18.69
C GLN A 89 10.76 -18.30 19.67
N ASN A 90 10.40 -18.31 20.96
CA ASN A 90 11.14 -19.02 22.02
C ASN A 90 10.35 -20.19 22.64
N GLU A 91 9.25 -20.61 22.03
CA GLU A 91 8.52 -21.88 22.28
C GLU A 91 8.51 -22.72 21.00
#